data_AF-A0A2L0B0X8-F1
#
_entry.id   AF-A0A2L0B0X8-F1
#
_cell.length_a   1.000
_cell.length_b   1.000
_cell.length_c   1.000
_cell.angle_alpha   90.00
_cell.angle_beta   90.00
_cell.angle_gamma   90.00
#
_symmetry.space_group_name_H-M   'P 1'
#
loop_
_entity.id
_entity.type
_entity.pdbx_description
1 polymer ?
#
loop_
_entity_poly.entity_id
_entity_poly.type
_entity_poly.pdbx_seq_one_letter_code
_entity_poly.pdbx_strand_id
1 'polypeptide(L)'
;VETIPEPLRDRMEMIDMSGYVAEEKLAIAKQYLLPQAMKDSGLKENIIKVEDSALNALIKHYCRESGVRNLQKHIEKVVRKVAFKVIKEETKFVKVDNQNLSEFVGKPVFTHDRMYEETPPGVVMGLAWTAMGGSTLFIETTTRRPPSEKDVEGSLELTGH
;
A
#
# COMPACT_ATOMS: atom_id res chain seq x y z
N VAL A 1 7.73 -15.67 -11.42
CA VAL A 1 8.91 -16.29 -12.04
C VAL A 1 8.85 -17.80 -11.93
N GLU A 2 8.48 -18.35 -10.77
CA GLU A 2 8.35 -19.81 -10.56
C GLU A 2 7.32 -20.50 -11.47
N THR A 3 6.32 -19.78 -11.98
CA THR A 3 5.29 -20.32 -12.88
C THR A 3 5.67 -20.28 -14.37
N ILE A 4 6.83 -19.75 -14.74
CA ILE A 4 7.27 -19.66 -16.13
C ILE A 4 7.92 -21.01 -16.53
N PRO A 5 7.47 -21.67 -17.61
CA PRO A 5 8.08 -22.91 -18.08
C PRO A 5 9.58 -22.77 -18.35
N GLU A 6 10.36 -23.76 -17.90
CA GLU A 6 11.82 -23.79 -18.03
C GLU A 6 12.32 -23.55 -19.47
N PRO A 7 11.71 -24.09 -20.54
CA PRO A 7 12.16 -23.85 -21.92
C PRO A 7 12.05 -22.39 -22.37
N LEU A 8 11.12 -21.61 -21.78
CA LEU A 8 10.99 -20.18 -22.07
C LEU A 8 11.95 -19.38 -21.22
N ARG A 9 12.11 -19.75 -19.95
CA ARG A 9 13.00 -19.08 -19.01
C ARG A 9 14.46 -19.12 -19.48
N ASP A 10 14.92 -20.24 -20.04
CA ASP A 10 16.28 -20.40 -20.56
C ASP A 10 16.56 -19.49 -21.78
N ARG A 11 15.51 -19.01 -22.45
CA ARG A 11 15.61 -18.11 -23.61
C ARG A 11 15.34 -16.65 -23.28
N MET A 12 15.14 -16.30 -22.01
CA MET A 12 14.84 -14.95 -21.56
C MET A 12 15.97 -14.42 -20.67
N GLU A 13 16.37 -13.17 -20.91
CA GLU A 13 17.13 -12.42 -19.91
C GLU A 13 16.17 -11.93 -18.82
N MET A 14 16.43 -12.34 -17.58
CA MET A 14 15.62 -11.95 -16.43
C MET A 14 16.14 -10.64 -15.85
N ILE A 15 15.33 -9.58 -15.95
CA ILE A 15 15.59 -8.29 -15.30
C ILE A 15 14.59 -8.13 -14.16
N ASP A 16 15.10 -8.14 -12.92
CA ASP A 16 14.28 -7.96 -11.73
C ASP A 16 14.06 -6.48 -11.44
N MET A 17 12.79 -6.07 -11.39
CA MET A 17 12.38 -4.72 -11.02
C MET A 17 11.90 -4.72 -9.57
N SER A 18 12.64 -4.05 -8.68
CA SER A 18 12.25 -3.89 -7.29
C SER A 18 11.07 -2.93 -7.13
N GLY A 19 10.37 -3.03 -6.00
CA GLY A 19 9.40 -2.02 -5.59
C GLY A 19 10.04 -0.68 -5.26
N TYR A 20 9.20 0.32 -5.01
CA TYR A 20 9.61 1.69 -4.68
C TYR A 20 9.51 1.97 -3.18
N VAL A 21 10.47 2.71 -2.64
CA VAL A 21 10.38 3.28 -1.28
C VAL A 21 9.43 4.48 -1.24
N ALA A 22 8.99 4.87 -0.05
CA ALA A 22 8.00 5.96 0.11
C ALA A 22 8.44 7.28 -0.56
N GLU A 23 9.72 7.62 -0.47
CA GLU A 23 10.28 8.82 -1.09
C GLU A 23 10.28 8.75 -2.63
N GLU A 24 10.62 7.59 -3.20
CA GLU A 24 10.53 7.34 -4.64
C GLU A 24 9.09 7.43 -5.12
N LYS A 25 8.13 6.87 -4.37
CA LYS A 25 6.71 6.98 -4.69
C LYS A 25 6.22 8.42 -4.66
N LEU A 26 6.70 9.22 -3.71
CA LEU A 26 6.38 10.65 -3.64
C LEU A 26 6.94 11.39 -4.86
N ALA A 27 8.18 11.11 -5.26
CA ALA A 27 8.79 11.69 -6.45
C ALA A 27 8.02 11.29 -7.73
N ILE A 28 7.69 10.01 -7.89
CA ILE A 28 6.91 9.49 -9.02
C ILE A 28 5.52 10.13 -9.07
N ALA A 29 4.86 10.27 -7.91
CA ALA A 29 3.55 10.89 -7.82
C ALA A 29 3.55 12.35 -8.30
N LYS A 30 4.56 13.13 -7.90
CA LYS A 30 4.70 14.54 -8.28
C LYS A 30 5.08 14.73 -9.74
N GLN A 31 6.06 13.96 -10.22
CA GLN A 31 6.63 14.15 -11.55
C GLN A 31 5.74 13.58 -12.65
N TYR A 32 5.01 12.49 -12.37
CA TYR A 32 4.29 11.74 -13.40
C TYR A 32 2.81 11.56 -13.09
N LEU A 33 2.44 11.00 -11.93
CA LEU A 33 1.06 10.57 -11.69
C LEU A 33 0.08 11.74 -11.58
N LEU A 34 0.43 12.78 -10.83
CA LEU A 34 -0.42 13.95 -10.64
C LEU A 34 -0.58 14.76 -11.94
N PRO A 35 0.50 15.12 -12.67
CA PRO A 35 0.36 15.77 -13.97
C PRO A 35 -0.47 14.97 -14.96
N GLN A 36 -0.26 13.64 -15.02
CA GLN A 36 -1.01 12.76 -15.91
C GLN A 36 -2.51 12.74 -15.55
N ALA A 37 -2.85 12.56 -14.26
CA ALA A 37 -4.24 12.55 -13.81
C ALA A 37 -4.94 13.90 -14.07
N MET A 38 -4.23 15.02 -13.90
CA MET A 38 -4.73 16.35 -14.18
C MET A 38 -5.02 16.54 -15.67
N LYS A 39 -4.08 16.11 -16.53
CA LYS A 39 -4.24 16.14 -17.99
C LYS A 39 -5.45 15.31 -18.43
N ASP A 40 -5.60 14.10 -17.91
CA ASP A 40 -6.69 13.19 -18.25
C ASP A 40 -8.06 13.72 -17.79
N SER A 41 -8.09 14.51 -16.72
CA SER A 41 -9.30 15.15 -16.20
C SER A 41 -9.53 16.56 -16.76
N GLY A 42 -8.64 17.07 -17.63
CA GLY A 42 -8.74 18.42 -18.19
C GLY A 42 -8.51 19.56 -17.19
N LEU A 43 -7.86 19.29 -16.05
CA LEU A 43 -7.59 20.28 -15.01
C LEU A 43 -6.27 21.01 -15.26
N LYS A 44 -6.28 22.32 -15.05
CA LYS A 44 -5.09 23.18 -15.10
C LYS A 44 -4.45 23.30 -13.71
N GLU A 45 -3.14 23.55 -13.68
CA GLU A 45 -2.36 23.71 -12.43
C GLU A 45 -2.84 24.85 -11.53
N ASN A 46 -3.49 25.87 -12.10
CA ASN A 46 -4.03 26.99 -11.32
C ASN A 46 -5.32 26.64 -10.57
N ILE A 47 -5.92 25.46 -10.79
CA ILE A 47 -7.19 25.06 -10.17
C ILE A 47 -6.97 24.13 -8.98
N ILE A 48 -5.92 23.30 -9.01
CA ILE A 48 -5.65 22.30 -7.98
C ILE A 48 -4.21 22.36 -7.52
N LYS A 49 -4.01 22.34 -6.20
CA LYS A 49 -2.70 22.14 -5.58
C LYS A 49 -2.78 21.02 -4.57
N VAL A 50 -2.09 19.90 -4.84
CA VAL A 50 -1.95 18.79 -3.90
C VAL A 50 -0.64 18.95 -3.16
N GLU A 51 -0.69 19.06 -1.84
CA GLU A 51 0.50 19.15 -1.01
C GLU A 51 1.17 17.79 -0.79
N ASP A 52 2.47 17.83 -0.52
CA ASP A 52 3.27 16.67 -0.13
C ASP A 52 2.68 15.95 1.08
N SER A 53 2.08 16.70 2.01
CA SER A 53 1.40 16.15 3.18
C SER A 53 0.27 15.20 2.80
N ALA A 54 -0.52 15.55 1.78
CA ALA A 54 -1.60 14.71 1.25
C ALA A 54 -1.05 13.49 0.50
N LEU A 55 -0.01 13.66 -0.32
CA LEU A 55 0.61 12.55 -1.04
C LEU A 55 1.26 11.54 -0.08
N ASN A 56 1.96 12.01 0.96
CA ASN A 56 2.52 11.15 2.00
C ASN A 56 1.42 10.41 2.77
N ALA A 57 0.31 11.08 3.08
CA ALA A 57 -0.84 10.44 3.70
C ALA A 57 -1.47 9.37 2.79
N LEU A 58 -1.60 9.62 1.49
CA LEU A 58 -2.05 8.61 0.50
C LEU A 58 -1.13 7.39 0.48
N ILE A 59 0.18 7.61 0.42
CA ILE A 59 1.18 6.54 0.39
C ILE A 59 1.09 5.71 1.67
N LYS A 60 1.01 6.34 2.85
CA LYS A 60 1.05 5.65 4.14
C LYS A 60 -0.28 4.96 4.51
N HIS A 61 -1.40 5.66 4.34
CA HIS A 61 -2.67 5.26 4.93
C HIS A 61 -3.66 4.65 3.94
N TYR A 62 -3.41 4.77 2.64
CA TYR A 62 -4.33 4.31 1.61
C TYR A 62 -3.71 3.29 0.64
N CYS A 63 -2.37 3.15 0.63
CA CYS A 63 -1.66 2.28 -0.32
C CYS A 63 -0.71 1.31 0.40
N ARG A 64 -0.99 0.01 0.35
CA ARG A 64 -0.07 -1.06 0.77
C ARG A 64 0.29 -1.96 -0.40
N GLU A 65 1.25 -1.51 -1.19
CA GLU A 65 1.80 -2.26 -2.32
C GLU A 65 3.27 -1.87 -2.51
N SER A 66 4.02 -2.65 -3.27
CA SER A 66 5.39 -2.35 -3.68
C SER A 66 5.46 -1.31 -4.82
N GLY A 67 4.44 -1.30 -5.69
CA GLY A 67 4.31 -0.36 -6.82
C GLY A 67 3.57 0.95 -6.49
N VAL A 68 3.03 1.58 -7.53
CA VAL A 68 2.28 2.87 -7.46
C VAL A 68 0.88 2.81 -8.08
N ARG A 69 0.34 1.62 -8.35
CA ARG A 69 -0.96 1.44 -9.02
C ARG A 69 -2.13 1.93 -8.15
N ASN A 70 -2.16 1.57 -6.88
CA ASN A 70 -3.14 2.05 -5.92
C ASN A 70 -2.96 3.55 -5.65
N LEU A 71 -1.71 4.03 -5.60
CA LEU A 71 -1.42 5.45 -5.45
C LEU A 71 -1.99 6.26 -6.63
N GLN A 72 -1.75 5.80 -7.86
CA GLN A 72 -2.33 6.39 -9.07
C GLN A 72 -3.85 6.45 -9.00
N LYS A 73 -4.53 5.34 -8.68
CA LYS A 73 -6.00 5.31 -8.55
C LYS A 73 -6.54 6.32 -7.54
N HIS A 74 -5.84 6.50 -6.41
CA HIS A 74 -6.25 7.47 -5.40
C HIS A 74 -6.04 8.91 -5.87
N ILE A 75 -4.91 9.20 -6.52
CA ILE A 75 -4.64 10.51 -7.12
C ILE A 75 -5.71 10.84 -8.18
N GLU A 76 -6.01 9.92 -9.09
CA GLU A 76 -7.08 10.10 -10.09
C GLU A 76 -8.45 10.35 -9.44
N LYS A 77 -8.77 9.64 -8.34
CA LYS A 77 -10.01 9.85 -7.59
C LYS A 77 -10.08 11.25 -6.97
N VAL A 78 -8.98 11.75 -6.41
CA VAL A 78 -8.90 13.12 -5.87
C VAL A 78 -9.12 14.13 -6.99
N VAL A 79 -8.35 14.02 -8.07
CA VAL A 79 -8.41 14.94 -9.21
C VAL A 79 -9.81 14.96 -9.83
N ARG A 80 -10.44 13.79 -10.02
CA ARG A 80 -11.81 13.68 -10.54
C ARG A 80 -12.85 14.35 -9.65
N LYS A 81 -12.73 14.21 -8.33
CA LYS A 81 -13.63 14.89 -7.38
C LYS A 81 -13.41 16.40 -7.35
N VAL A 82 -12.17 16.86 -7.48
CA VAL A 82 -11.88 18.30 -7.61
C VAL A 82 -12.48 18.86 -8.90
N ALA A 83 -12.32 18.16 -10.03
CA ALA A 83 -12.94 18.56 -11.29
C ALA A 83 -14.47 18.70 -11.16
N PHE A 84 -15.12 17.77 -10.46
CA PHE A 84 -16.54 17.84 -10.19
C PHE A 84 -16.95 19.06 -9.33
N LYS A 85 -16.21 19.37 -8.26
CA LYS A 85 -16.46 20.57 -7.42
C LYS A 85 -16.32 21.86 -8.22
N VAL A 86 -15.34 21.93 -9.14
CA VAL A 86 -15.10 23.11 -9.99
C VAL A 86 -16.23 23.30 -11.00
N ILE A 87 -16.71 22.22 -11.63
CA ILE A 87 -17.83 22.28 -12.59
C ILE A 87 -19.12 22.72 -11.91
N LYS A 88 -19.33 22.34 -10.64
CA LYS A 88 -20.46 22.83 -9.83
C LYS A 88 -20.33 24.29 -9.38
N GLU A 89 -19.27 24.98 -9.79
CA GLU A 89 -18.94 26.35 -9.37
C GLU A 89 -18.78 26.54 -7.86
N GLU A 90 -18.57 25.46 -7.10
CA GLU A 90 -18.43 25.52 -5.65
C GLU A 90 -17.13 26.22 -5.23
N THR A 91 -16.07 26.05 -6.02
CA THR A 91 -14.73 26.61 -5.74
C THR A 91 -13.91 26.82 -7.02
N LYS A 92 -13.16 27.93 -7.07
CA LYS A 92 -12.25 28.25 -8.20
C LYS A 92 -10.87 27.62 -8.06
N PHE A 93 -10.46 27.34 -6.83
CA PHE A 93 -9.18 26.74 -6.49
C PHE A 93 -9.37 25.78 -5.31
N VAL A 94 -8.76 24.60 -5.41
CA VAL A 94 -8.81 23.58 -4.37
C VAL A 94 -7.40 23.20 -3.95
N LYS A 95 -7.08 23.49 -2.69
CA LYS A 95 -5.87 23.01 -2.03
C LYS A 95 -6.19 21.68 -1.34
N VAL A 96 -5.49 20.61 -1.69
CA VAL A 96 -5.63 19.30 -1.05
C VAL A 96 -4.45 19.09 -0.11
N ASP A 97 -4.75 18.94 1.18
CA ASP A 97 -3.79 18.69 2.24
C ASP A 97 -4.23 17.46 3.07
N ASN A 98 -3.46 17.11 4.09
CA ASN A 98 -3.78 15.94 4.93
C ASN A 98 -5.12 16.08 5.68
N GLN A 99 -5.59 17.30 5.97
CA GLN A 99 -6.81 17.51 6.75
C GLN A 99 -8.06 17.23 5.93
N ASN A 100 -8.08 17.70 4.67
CA ASN A 100 -9.23 17.56 3.79
C ASN A 100 -9.17 16.34 2.86
N LEU A 101 -8.04 15.61 2.83
CA LEU A 101 -7.85 14.42 1.99
C LEU A 101 -9.00 13.40 2.12
N SER A 102 -9.50 13.22 3.35
CA SER A 102 -10.56 12.26 3.66
C SER A 102 -11.91 12.55 2.96
N GLU A 103 -12.18 13.81 2.62
CA GLU A 103 -13.37 14.19 1.83
C GLU A 103 -13.32 13.62 0.40
N PHE A 104 -12.10 13.49 -0.13
CA PHE A 104 -11.88 13.02 -1.49
C PHE A 104 -11.79 11.50 -1.55
N VAL A 105 -10.91 10.90 -0.76
CA VAL A 105 -10.65 9.45 -0.85
C VAL A 105 -11.46 8.60 0.12
N GLY A 106 -12.00 9.20 1.18
CA GLY A 106 -12.69 8.51 2.27
C GLY A 106 -11.79 8.37 3.50
N LYS A 107 -12.27 7.61 4.50
CA LYS A 107 -11.49 7.31 5.72
C LYS A 107 -10.22 6.49 5.36
N PRO A 108 -9.12 6.67 6.11
CA PRO A 108 -7.92 5.84 6.00
C PRO A 108 -8.24 4.34 5.98
N VAL A 109 -7.65 3.60 5.04
CA VAL A 109 -7.80 2.14 4.94
C VAL A 109 -6.85 1.44 5.90
N PHE A 110 -5.66 2.00 6.09
CA PHE A 110 -4.62 1.46 6.94
C PHE A 110 -4.28 2.46 8.06
N THR A 111 -4.64 2.09 9.29
CA THR A 111 -4.47 2.94 10.48
C THR A 111 -3.22 2.60 11.30
N HIS A 112 -2.79 1.34 11.30
CA HIS A 112 -1.64 0.87 12.08
C HIS A 112 -0.57 0.25 11.20
N ASP A 113 0.68 0.70 11.33
CA ASP A 113 1.83 0.12 10.63
C ASP A 113 2.11 -1.32 11.07
N ARG A 114 1.75 -1.68 12.31
CA ARG A 114 1.91 -3.03 12.87
C ARG A 114 0.59 -3.57 13.40
N MET A 115 0.42 -4.89 13.31
CA MET A 115 -0.73 -5.59 13.91
C MET A 115 -0.64 -5.63 15.44
N TYR A 116 0.59 -5.78 15.96
CA TYR A 116 0.91 -5.74 17.39
C TYR A 116 1.89 -4.59 17.67
N GLU A 117 1.61 -3.74 18.66
CA GLU A 117 2.58 -2.72 19.12
C GLU A 117 3.75 -3.38 19.85
N GLU A 118 3.43 -4.26 20.79
CA GLU A 118 4.36 -5.19 21.44
C GLU A 118 3.90 -6.63 21.16
N THR A 119 4.82 -7.49 20.73
CA THR A 119 4.49 -8.88 20.42
C THR A 119 4.29 -9.68 21.71
N PRO A 120 3.10 -10.30 21.92
CA PRO A 120 2.90 -11.16 23.08
C PRO A 120 3.75 -12.44 23.00
N PRO A 121 3.98 -13.14 24.12
CA PRO A 121 4.67 -14.44 24.10
C PRO A 121 4.01 -15.41 23.12
N GLY A 122 4.83 -16.05 22.28
CA GLY A 122 4.36 -16.97 21.23
C GLY A 122 4.12 -16.33 19.87
N VAL A 123 4.28 -15.01 19.73
CA VAL A 123 4.15 -14.27 18.45
C VAL A 123 5.46 -13.60 18.08
N VAL A 124 5.91 -13.76 16.84
CA VAL A 124 7.11 -13.08 16.30
C VAL A 124 6.85 -12.50 14.92
N MET A 125 7.51 -11.38 14.61
CA MET A 125 7.46 -10.78 13.28
C MET A 125 8.54 -11.39 12.38
N GLY A 126 8.13 -11.91 11.22
CA GLY A 126 8.99 -12.43 10.16
C GLY A 126 8.88 -11.61 8.88
N LEU A 127 9.92 -11.69 8.05
CA LEU A 127 9.91 -11.14 6.69
C LEU A 127 9.63 -12.26 5.70
N ALA A 128 8.72 -12.01 4.77
CA ALA A 128 8.34 -12.94 3.73
C ALA A 128 8.51 -12.31 2.34
N TRP A 129 8.94 -13.12 1.38
CA TRP A 129 8.91 -12.75 -0.03
C TRP A 129 7.65 -13.33 -0.66
N THR A 130 6.75 -12.45 -1.11
CA THR A 130 5.47 -12.83 -1.73
C THR A 130 5.47 -12.49 -3.22
N ALA A 131 4.49 -12.99 -3.96
CA ALA A 131 4.29 -12.62 -5.37
C ALA A 131 4.07 -11.10 -5.57
N MET A 132 3.65 -10.37 -4.54
CA MET A 132 3.44 -8.92 -4.56
C MET A 132 4.66 -8.12 -4.06
N GLY A 133 5.75 -8.81 -3.70
CA GLY A 133 6.97 -8.25 -3.11
C GLY A 133 7.18 -8.63 -1.65
N GLY A 134 8.10 -7.94 -0.99
CA GLY A 134 8.39 -8.14 0.44
C GLY A 134 7.21 -7.76 1.33
N SER A 135 6.92 -8.59 2.34
CA SER A 135 5.85 -8.37 3.31
C SER A 135 6.31 -8.79 4.73
N THR A 136 5.76 -8.16 5.75
CA THR A 136 5.91 -8.58 7.15
C THR A 136 4.77 -9.54 7.51
N LEU A 137 5.10 -10.71 8.03
CA LEU A 137 4.13 -11.68 8.55
C LEU A 137 4.33 -11.87 10.05
N PHE A 138 3.28 -12.27 10.75
CA PHE A 138 3.37 -12.70 12.14
C PHE A 138 3.27 -14.21 12.20
N ILE A 139 4.24 -14.85 12.85
CA ILE A 139 4.22 -16.29 13.13
C ILE A 139 3.73 -16.44 14.56
N GLU A 140 2.64 -17.19 14.73
CA GLU A 140 1.98 -17.37 16.02
C GLU A 140 2.07 -18.83 16.47
N THR A 141 2.22 -19.01 17.77
CA THR A 141 2.21 -20.32 18.43
C THR A 141 1.33 -20.25 19.67
N THR A 142 0.57 -21.31 19.91
CA THR A 142 -0.31 -21.40 21.08
C THR A 142 -0.29 -22.80 21.67
N THR A 143 -0.37 -22.88 22.99
CA THR A 143 -0.41 -24.14 23.72
C THR A 143 -1.79 -24.78 23.55
N ARG A 144 -1.87 -25.90 22.84
CA ARG A 144 -3.13 -26.64 22.60
C ARG A 144 -3.60 -27.46 23.80
N ARG A 145 -2.67 -28.09 24.52
CA ARG A 145 -2.95 -28.95 25.68
C ARG A 145 -2.19 -28.42 26.90
N PRO A 146 -2.82 -28.32 28.08
CA PRO A 146 -2.10 -27.93 29.28
C PRO A 146 -1.01 -28.97 29.58
N PRO A 147 0.15 -28.55 30.10
CA PRO A 147 1.19 -29.47 30.50
C PRO A 147 0.64 -30.43 31.57
N SER A 148 0.72 -31.74 31.32
CA SER A 148 0.36 -32.79 32.28
C SER A 148 1.62 -33.46 32.83
N GLU A 149 1.62 -33.86 34.09
CA GLU A 149 2.74 -34.58 34.73
C GLU A 149 3.01 -35.97 34.14
N LYS A 150 2.12 -36.47 33.26
CA LYS A 150 2.34 -37.72 32.54
C LYS A 150 3.22 -37.45 31.32
N ASP A 151 4.21 -38.32 31.08
CA ASP A 151 5.03 -38.32 29.86
C ASP A 151 4.13 -38.61 28.65
N VAL A 152 3.60 -37.55 28.05
CA VAL A 152 2.86 -37.57 26.79
C VAL A 152 3.76 -36.96 25.73
N GLU A 153 3.91 -37.65 24.61
CA GLU A 153 4.72 -37.19 23.48
C GLU A 153 4.18 -35.84 22.96
N GLY A 154 5.08 -34.87 22.77
CA GLY A 154 4.73 -33.55 22.26
C GLY A 154 4.27 -33.61 20.80
N SER A 155 3.28 -32.80 20.44
CA SER A 155 2.76 -32.71 19.07
C SER A 155 2.77 -31.27 18.56
N LEU A 156 3.05 -31.07 17.28
CA LEU A 156 2.95 -29.77 16.59
C LEU A 156 1.88 -29.86 15.49
N GLU A 157 0.92 -28.95 15.53
CA GLU A 157 -0.11 -28.82 14.49
C GLU A 157 0.14 -27.52 13.73
N LEU A 158 0.35 -27.62 12.41
CA LEU A 158 0.64 -26.48 11.53
C LEU A 158 -0.65 -26.04 10.82
N THR A 159 -0.81 -24.72 10.65
CA THR A 159 -1.91 -24.09 9.92
C THR A 159 -1.37 -23.02 8.97
N GLY A 160 -2.10 -22.71 7.89
CA GLY A 160 -1.75 -21.59 6.99
C GLY A 160 -0.84 -21.97 5.82
N HIS A 161 -1.02 -23.16 5.24
CA HIS A 161 -0.44 -23.53 3.94
C HIS A 161 -0.97 -22.67 2.79
#